data_AF-A0A392R4U0-F1
#
_entry.id   AF-A0A392R4U0-F1
#
_cell.length_a   1.000
_cell.length_b   1.000
_cell.length_c   1.000
_cell.angle_alpha   90.00
_cell.angle_beta   90.00
_cell.angle_gamma   90.00
#
_symmetry.space_group_name_H-M   'P 1'
#
loop_
_entity.id
_entity.type
_entity.pdbx_description
1 polymer ?
#
loop_
_entity_poly.entity_id
_entity_poly.type
_entity_poly.pdbx_seq_one_letter_code
_entity_poly.pdbx_strand_id
1 'polypeptide(L)' 'EFVWWYNGHPDGQNLDPDLKSTDTAVILGQGNVALDVARILLRPTSELATTDIASHALATLEESSI' A
#
# COMPACT_ATOMS: atom_id res chain seq x y z
N GLU A 1 -8.89 -5.91 2.46
CA GLU A 1 -8.61 -4.78 3.37
C GLU A 1 -7.48 -3.88 2.86
N PHE A 2 -6.28 -4.39 2.54
CA PHE A 2 -5.18 -3.53 2.03
C PHE A 2 -5.54 -2.69 0.79
N VAL A 3 -6.27 -3.28 -0.18
CA VAL A 3 -6.79 -2.55 -1.36
C VAL A 3 -7.76 -1.45 -1.00
N TRP A 4 -8.56 -1.66 0.04
CA TRP A 4 -9.52 -0.67 0.52
C TRP A 4 -8.80 0.48 1.23
N TRP A 5 -7.77 0.15 2.01
CA TRP A 5 -6.91 1.11 2.69
C TRP A 5 -6.26 2.10 1.72
N TYR A 6 -5.50 1.62 0.72
CA TYR A 6 -4.83 2.54 -0.21
C TYR A 6 -5.78 3.30 -1.13
N ASN A 7 -7.01 2.79 -1.36
CA ASN A 7 -8.05 3.48 -2.11
C ASN A 7 -8.97 4.37 -1.24
N GLY A 8 -8.72 4.47 0.07
CA GLY A 8 -9.48 5.37 0.95
C GLY A 8 -10.92 4.92 1.24
N HIS A 9 -11.24 3.65 1.06
CA HIS A 9 -12.57 3.12 1.39
C HIS A 9 -12.81 3.23 2.90
N PRO A 10 -14.01 3.67 3.38
CA PRO A 10 -14.30 3.86 4.80
C PRO A 10 -13.96 2.66 5.68
N ASP A 11 -14.32 1.46 5.22
CA ASP A 11 -14.05 0.21 5.96
C ASP A 11 -12.57 -0.20 5.98
N GLY A 12 -11.70 0.46 5.20
CA GLY A 12 -10.26 0.19 5.14
C GLY A 12 -9.39 1.19 5.92
N GLN A 13 -9.96 2.28 6.45
CA GLN A 13 -9.18 3.38 7.05
C GLN A 13 -8.37 2.97 8.28
N ASN A 14 -8.85 1.97 9.03
CA ASN A 14 -8.24 1.54 10.29
C ASN A 14 -7.30 0.33 10.16
N LEU A 15 -6.89 -0.04 8.94
CA LEU A 15 -5.99 -1.19 8.74
C LEU A 15 -4.60 -0.96 9.37
N ASP A 16 -4.11 0.29 9.34
CA ASP A 16 -2.80 0.74 9.87
C ASP A 16 -1.67 -0.30 9.70
N PRO A 17 -1.31 -0.66 8.45
CA PRO A 17 -0.31 -1.70 8.21
C PRO A 17 1.08 -1.22 8.63
N ASP A 18 1.79 -2.05 9.40
CA ASP A 18 3.19 -1.80 9.73
C ASP A 18 4.09 -2.13 8.52
N LEU A 19 4.55 -1.08 7.84
CA LEU A 19 5.45 -1.16 6.69
C LEU A 19 6.89 -0.76 7.05
N LYS A 20 7.19 -0.51 8.33
CA LYS A 20 8.48 0.04 8.79
C LYS A 20 9.36 -0.97 9.49
N SER A 21 8.77 -2.00 10.09
CA SER A 21 9.52 -2.98 10.89
C SER A 21 10.30 -4.02 10.07
N THR A 22 10.06 -4.10 8.76
CA THR A 22 10.64 -5.10 7.85
C THR A 22 10.90 -4.52 6.48
N ASP A 23 11.82 -5.14 5.73
CA ASP A 23 12.15 -4.84 4.34
C ASP A 23 11.48 -5.78 3.33
N THR A 24 10.68 -6.73 3.82
CA THR A 24 10.13 -7.81 3.01
C THR A 24 8.65 -8.01 3.29
N ALA A 25 7.83 -8.00 2.23
CA ALA A 25 6.43 -8.41 2.26
C ALA A 25 6.21 -9.71 1.47
N VAL A 26 5.35 -10.60 2.00
CA VAL A 26 4.94 -11.85 1.33
C VAL A 26 3.47 -11.77 0.96
N ILE A 27 3.17 -11.94 -0.33
CA ILE A 27 1.80 -11.95 -0.84
C ILE A 27 1.43 -13.37 -1.26
N LEU A 28 0.37 -13.92 -0.66
CA LEU A 28 -0.14 -15.25 -0.99
C LEU A 28 -1.24 -15.16 -2.03
N GLY A 29 -0.92 -15.57 -3.26
CA GLY A 29 -1.84 -15.60 -4.39
C GLY A 29 -1.17 -15.18 -5.70
N GLN A 30 -1.65 -15.70 -6.82
CA GLN A 30 -1.10 -15.45 -8.16
C GLN A 30 -2.16 -14.82 -9.09
N GLY A 31 -2.85 -13.80 -8.59
CA GLY A 31 -3.87 -13.06 -9.34
C GLY A 31 -3.50 -11.58 -9.50
N ASN A 32 -4.30 -10.85 -10.27
CA ASN A 32 -4.06 -9.43 -10.53
C ASN A 32 -4.04 -8.58 -9.26
N VAL A 33 -4.85 -8.93 -8.25
CA VAL A 33 -4.85 -8.23 -6.96
C VAL A 33 -3.52 -8.41 -6.22
N ALA A 34 -2.88 -9.57 -6.33
CA ALA A 34 -1.56 -9.78 -5.73
C ALA A 34 -0.51 -8.88 -6.39
N LEU A 35 -0.59 -8.73 -7.72
CA LEU A 35 0.27 -7.80 -8.46
C LEU A 35 -0.03 -6.34 -8.12
N ASP A 36 -1.29 -5.96 -7.90
CA ASP A 36 -1.65 -4.61 -7.50
C ASP A 36 -1.09 -4.25 -6.12
N VAL A 37 -1.19 -5.16 -5.14
CA VAL A 37 -0.60 -4.96 -3.82
C VAL A 37 0.93 -4.83 -3.92
N ALA A 38 1.59 -5.72 -4.67
CA ALA A 38 3.03 -5.63 -4.90
C ALA A 38 3.42 -4.30 -5.58
N ARG A 39 2.65 -3.87 -6.58
CA ARG A 39 2.87 -2.61 -7.30
C ARG A 39 2.71 -1.40 -6.40
N ILE A 40 1.76 -1.40 -5.47
CA ILE A 40 1.59 -0.29 -4.51
C ILE A 40 2.74 -0.26 -3.51
N LEU A 41 3.22 -1.42 -3.04
CA LEU A 41 4.34 -1.49 -2.10
C LEU A 41 5.67 -1.05 -2.72
N LEU A 42 5.92 -1.37 -4.00
CA LEU A 42 7.25 -1.21 -4.60
C LEU A 42 7.41 0.00 -5.54
N ARG A 43 6.32 0.66 -5.93
CA ARG A 43 6.40 1.77 -6.89
C ARG A 43 6.88 3.05 -6.17
N PRO A 44 7.75 3.88 -6.78
CA PRO A 44 8.21 5.10 -6.15
C PRO A 44 7.04 5.97 -5.66
N THR A 45 7.13 6.42 -4.42
CA THR A 45 6.08 7.23 -3.79
C THR A 45 5.85 8.55 -4.54
N SER A 46 6.88 9.08 -5.19
CA SER A 46 6.77 10.24 -6.09
C SER A 46 5.84 9.98 -7.30
N GLU A 47 5.80 8.76 -7.84
CA GLU A 47 4.84 8.40 -8.88
C GLU A 47 3.44 8.19 -8.31
N LEU A 48 3.33 7.54 -7.14
CA LEU A 48 2.06 7.33 -6.47
C LEU A 48 1.40 8.66 -6.07
N ALA A 49 2.18 9.66 -5.68
CA ALA A 49 1.72 11.00 -5.33
C ALA A 49 1.01 11.73 -6.49
N THR A 50 1.15 11.27 -7.73
CA THR A 50 0.43 11.82 -8.90
C THR A 50 -0.94 11.18 -9.14
N THR A 51 -1.31 10.18 -8.34
CA THR A 51 -2.56 9.41 -8.45
C THR A 51 -3.59 9.86 -7.41
N ASP A 52 -4.75 9.22 -7.39
CA ASP A 52 -5.81 9.42 -6.40
C ASP A 52 -5.66 8.53 -5.15
N ILE A 53 -4.48 7.94 -4.93
CA ILE A 53 -4.18 7.16 -3.72
C ILE A 53 -4.50 7.96 -2.45
N ALA A 54 -5.04 7.29 -1.44
CA ALA A 54 -5.42 7.94 -0.20
C ALA A 54 -4.19 8.57 0.49
N SER A 55 -4.31 9.84 0.90
CA SER A 55 -3.18 10.60 1.46
C SER A 55 -2.56 9.94 2.69
N HIS A 56 -3.37 9.28 3.53
CA HIS A 56 -2.87 8.55 4.69
C HIS A 56 -2.02 7.33 4.27
N ALA A 57 -2.43 6.63 3.21
CA ALA A 57 -1.70 5.48 2.70
C ALA A 57 -0.38 5.91 2.04
N LEU A 58 -0.39 7.01 1.28
CA LEU A 58 0.82 7.58 0.70
C LEU A 58 1.84 7.96 1.78
N ALA A 59 1.41 8.62 2.86
CA ALA A 59 2.29 9.00 3.97
C ALA A 59 2.91 7.76 4.65
N THR A 60 2.15 6.69 4.84
CA THR A 60 2.70 5.42 5.37
C THR A 60 3.70 4.79 4.39
N LEU A 61 3.42 4.82 3.08
CA LEU A 61 4.31 4.27 2.05
C LEU A 61 5.62 5.07 1.89
N GLU A 62 5.60 6.38 2.11
CA GLU A 62 6.81 7.23 2.12
C GLU A 62 7.81 6.84 3.21
N GLU A 63 7.32 6.24 4.30
CA GLU A 63 8.14 5.78 5.42
C GLU A 63 8.38 4.25 5.37
N SER A 64 7.86 3.58 4.33
CA SER A 64 8.02 2.12 4.14
C SER A 64 9.49 1.74 4.00
N SER A 65 9.85 0.62 4.64
CA SER A 65 11.16 -0.03 4.45
C SER A 65 11.10 -1.23 3.51
N ILE A 66 9.89 -1.65 3.11
CA ILE A 66 9.63 -2.69 2.10
C ILE A 66 10.03 -2.19 0.71
#